data_AF-A0A969GC61-F1
#
_entry.id   AF-A0A969GC61-F1
#
_cell.length_a   1.000
_cell.length_b   1.000
_cell.length_c   1.000
_cell.angle_alpha   90.00
_cell.angle_beta   90.00
_cell.angle_gamma   90.00
#
_symmetry.space_group_name_H-M   'P 1'
#
loop_
_entity.id
_entity.type
_entity.pdbx_description
1 polymer ?
#
loop_
_entity_poly.entity_id
_entity_poly.type
_entity_poly.pdbx_seq_one_letter_code
_entity_poly.pdbx_strand_id
1 'polypeptide(L)'
;MTFEQNENVAEIFPAIVEMMTVLRAEIKTPQKPREEMREAYMRKVLRKADKDFQRVAVVCGAFHAPALHDYKSFKTATDTAILKGIKKVKTETTWIPWTYERLSYSSGYGAGVLSPAWYKMLFSNRKDVVIRWMTKVAKLLRNEDLDASSAHIIEAVRLAETLAVLRGLPISGIAEMDEAAKTIFCGGYDEPMELIREKLIIGDAMGKVSDKVPVVPLQKDLENWSKPLG
;
A
#
# COMPACT_ATOMS: atom_id res chain seq x y z
N MET A 1 12.15 -3.33 -4.92
CA MET A 1 11.13 -4.17 -5.58
C MET A 1 9.79 -3.48 -5.46
N THR A 2 9.36 -2.82 -6.52
CA THR A 2 8.03 -2.15 -6.57
C THR A 2 7.01 -3.05 -7.25
N PHE A 3 5.73 -2.70 -7.14
CA PHE A 3 4.63 -3.39 -7.81
C PHE A 3 4.76 -3.37 -9.36
N GLU A 4 5.54 -2.44 -9.89
CA GLU A 4 5.82 -2.28 -11.32
C GLU A 4 6.81 -3.34 -11.82
N GLN A 5 7.77 -3.75 -10.98
CA GLN A 5 8.91 -4.57 -11.39
C GLN A 5 8.67 -6.08 -11.35
N ASN A 6 7.56 -6.56 -10.75
CA ASN A 6 7.36 -7.99 -10.54
C ASN A 6 6.04 -8.48 -11.16
N GLU A 7 6.15 -9.48 -12.04
CA GLU A 7 5.00 -10.14 -12.68
C GLU A 7 4.64 -11.47 -11.98
N ASN A 8 5.57 -12.01 -11.20
CA ASN A 8 5.39 -13.26 -10.47
C ASN A 8 5.09 -13.01 -8.99
N VAL A 9 3.80 -12.77 -8.72
CA VAL A 9 3.27 -12.51 -7.38
C VAL A 9 3.56 -13.65 -6.40
N ALA A 10 3.80 -14.89 -6.86
CA ALA A 10 4.08 -16.02 -5.97
C ALA A 10 5.53 -16.01 -5.46
N GLU A 11 6.50 -15.63 -6.29
CA GLU A 11 7.92 -15.62 -5.92
C GLU A 11 8.30 -14.41 -5.05
N ILE A 12 7.49 -13.36 -5.07
CA ILE A 12 7.75 -12.14 -4.30
C ILE A 12 7.77 -12.39 -2.79
N PHE A 13 6.89 -13.27 -2.29
CA PHE A 13 6.74 -13.50 -0.85
C PHE A 13 7.93 -14.29 -0.27
N PRO A 14 8.36 -15.43 -0.85
CA PRO A 14 9.59 -16.09 -0.43
C PRO A 14 10.81 -15.16 -0.43
N ALA A 15 10.98 -14.34 -1.49
CA ALA A 15 12.09 -13.40 -1.57
C ALA A 15 12.05 -12.33 -0.46
N ILE A 16 10.88 -11.80 -0.12
CA ILE A 16 10.71 -10.86 1.01
C ILE A 16 11.02 -11.56 2.34
N VAL A 17 10.56 -12.80 2.54
CA VAL A 17 10.82 -13.56 3.76
C VAL A 17 12.32 -13.81 3.91
N GLU A 18 13.00 -14.24 2.86
CA GLU A 18 14.45 -14.45 2.85
C GLU A 18 15.21 -13.16 3.13
N MET A 19 14.92 -12.08 2.39
CA MET A 19 15.56 -10.77 2.57
C MET A 19 15.39 -10.26 4.01
N MET A 20 14.19 -10.37 4.58
CA MET A 20 13.92 -9.95 5.95
C MET A 20 14.60 -10.87 6.98
N THR A 21 14.77 -12.16 6.67
CA THR A 21 15.49 -13.10 7.52
C THR A 21 16.97 -12.72 7.61
N VAL A 22 17.61 -12.48 6.46
CA VAL A 22 19.01 -12.03 6.39
C VAL A 22 19.19 -10.68 7.08
N LEU A 23 18.32 -9.71 6.78
CA LEU A 23 18.37 -8.39 7.41
C LEU A 23 18.28 -8.49 8.94
N ARG A 24 17.38 -9.32 9.47
CA ARG A 24 17.24 -9.53 10.92
C ARG A 24 18.49 -10.15 11.56
N ALA A 25 19.21 -11.02 10.84
CA ALA A 25 20.46 -11.61 11.33
C ALA A 25 21.62 -10.59 11.35
N GLU A 26 21.65 -9.66 10.40
CA GLU A 26 22.72 -8.65 10.27
C GLU A 26 22.51 -7.41 11.16
N ILE A 27 21.28 -7.13 11.60
CA ILE A 27 21.01 -6.01 12.50
C ILE A 27 21.69 -6.26 13.86
N LYS A 28 22.74 -5.47 14.12
CA LYS A 28 23.50 -5.51 15.39
C LYS A 28 22.75 -4.90 16.57
N THR A 29 21.68 -4.15 16.32
CA THR A 29 20.86 -3.57 17.37
C THR A 29 19.93 -4.64 17.94
N PRO A 30 19.96 -4.90 19.26
CA PRO A 30 19.05 -5.87 19.87
C PRO A 30 17.60 -5.52 19.55
N GLN A 31 16.79 -6.56 19.26
CA GLN A 31 15.36 -6.39 19.06
C GLN A 31 14.75 -5.77 20.32
N LYS A 32 13.92 -4.74 20.15
CA LYS A 32 13.25 -4.11 21.29
C LYS A 32 12.35 -5.16 21.97
N PRO A 33 12.30 -5.23 23.31
CA PRO A 33 11.45 -6.21 24.02
C PRO A 33 9.99 -6.21 23.56
N ARG A 34 9.47 -5.03 23.20
CA ARG A 34 8.11 -4.88 22.65
C ARG A 34 7.89 -5.65 21.35
N GLU A 35 8.88 -5.72 20.46
CA GLU A 35 8.74 -6.46 19.20
C GLU A 35 8.78 -7.97 19.43
N GLU A 36 9.60 -8.45 20.37
CA GLU A 36 9.58 -9.87 20.77
C GLU A 36 8.22 -10.27 21.35
N MET A 37 7.66 -9.43 22.24
CA MET A 37 6.31 -9.62 22.77
C MET A 37 5.25 -9.59 21.67
N ARG A 38 5.39 -8.67 20.69
CA ARG A 38 4.47 -8.56 19.56
C ARG A 38 4.48 -9.83 18.72
N GLU A 39 5.65 -10.34 18.36
CA GLU A 39 5.79 -11.55 17.54
C GLU A 39 5.35 -12.80 18.31
N ALA A 40 5.67 -12.93 19.59
CA ALA A 40 5.17 -14.01 20.44
C ALA A 40 3.63 -14.01 20.51
N TYR A 41 3.01 -12.84 20.61
CA TYR A 41 1.55 -12.72 20.58
C TYR A 41 0.98 -13.08 19.20
N MET A 42 1.58 -12.59 18.11
CA MET A 42 1.16 -12.93 16.74
C MET A 42 1.21 -14.45 16.50
N ARG A 43 2.30 -15.12 16.87
CA ARG A 43 2.40 -16.59 16.76
C ARG A 43 1.36 -17.30 17.62
N LYS A 44 1.05 -16.79 18.81
CA LYS A 44 -0.02 -17.35 19.66
C LYS A 44 -1.39 -17.25 18.98
N VAL A 45 -1.70 -16.11 18.35
CA VAL A 45 -2.94 -15.92 17.57
C VAL A 45 -2.97 -16.86 16.37
N LEU A 46 -1.85 -17.00 15.66
CA LEU A 46 -1.73 -17.87 14.49
C LEU A 46 -1.93 -19.35 14.85
N ARG A 47 -1.33 -19.83 15.95
CA ARG A 47 -1.57 -21.19 16.47
C ARG A 47 -3.02 -21.45 16.86
N LYS A 48 -3.78 -20.42 17.25
CA LYS A 48 -5.21 -20.55 17.50
C LYS A 48 -5.97 -20.63 16.17
N ALA A 49 -5.70 -19.71 15.25
CA ALA A 49 -6.33 -19.69 13.94
C ALA A 49 -6.10 -20.98 13.14
N ASP A 50 -4.91 -21.57 13.21
CA ASP A 50 -4.56 -22.85 12.54
C ASP A 50 -5.39 -24.04 13.03
N LYS A 51 -5.97 -23.96 14.24
CA LYS A 51 -6.91 -24.98 14.75
C LYS A 51 -8.34 -24.75 14.27
N ASP A 52 -8.71 -23.48 14.16
CA ASP A 52 -10.08 -23.06 13.89
C ASP A 52 -10.37 -22.98 12.37
N PHE A 53 -9.33 -22.85 11.53
CA PHE A 53 -9.44 -22.60 10.10
C PHE A 53 -8.46 -23.44 9.27
N GLN A 54 -8.95 -23.96 8.13
CA GLN A 54 -8.13 -24.74 7.20
C GLN A 54 -7.16 -23.87 6.38
N ARG A 55 -7.52 -22.61 6.11
CA ARG A 55 -6.73 -21.67 5.31
C ARG A 55 -6.61 -20.36 6.06
N VAL A 56 -5.38 -19.96 6.36
CA VAL A 56 -5.08 -18.71 7.08
C VAL A 56 -4.26 -17.80 6.18
N ALA A 57 -4.76 -16.59 5.95
CA ALA A 57 -3.99 -15.51 5.33
C ALA A 57 -3.51 -14.55 6.43
N VAL A 58 -2.24 -14.16 6.37
CA VAL A 58 -1.63 -13.24 7.34
C VAL A 58 -1.24 -11.95 6.62
N VAL A 59 -1.81 -10.83 7.07
CA VAL A 59 -1.41 -9.49 6.63
C VAL A 59 -0.53 -8.88 7.72
N CYS A 60 0.75 -8.70 7.45
CA CYS A 60 1.72 -8.19 8.39
C CYS A 60 2.76 -7.30 7.72
N GLY A 61 3.48 -6.49 8.50
CA GLY A 61 4.65 -5.78 8.00
C GLY A 61 5.78 -6.77 7.67
N ALA A 62 6.49 -6.54 6.57
CA ALA A 62 7.50 -7.47 6.03
C ALA A 62 8.53 -7.93 7.08
N PHE A 63 8.96 -7.04 7.97
CA PHE A 63 9.91 -7.36 9.05
C PHE A 63 9.45 -8.51 9.95
N HIS A 64 8.14 -8.68 10.16
CA HIS A 64 7.57 -9.75 10.98
C HIS A 64 7.37 -11.06 10.22
N ALA A 65 7.42 -11.04 8.88
CA ALA A 65 7.11 -12.22 8.07
C ALA A 65 7.97 -13.44 8.45
N PRO A 66 9.29 -13.34 8.70
CA PRO A 66 10.09 -14.49 9.14
C PRO A 66 9.59 -15.14 10.44
N ALA A 67 9.13 -14.32 11.40
CA ALA A 67 8.63 -14.80 12.69
C ALA A 67 7.27 -15.50 12.59
N LEU A 68 6.54 -15.32 11.47
CA LEU A 68 5.21 -15.86 11.25
C LEU A 68 5.19 -16.98 10.21
N HIS A 69 6.09 -16.94 9.22
CA HIS A 69 6.16 -17.92 8.13
C HIS A 69 6.42 -19.34 8.67
N ASP A 70 7.41 -19.49 9.55
CA ASP A 70 7.69 -20.74 10.27
C ASP A 70 7.41 -20.60 11.77
N TYR A 71 6.21 -20.15 12.13
CA TYR A 71 5.84 -19.99 13.54
C TYR A 71 5.89 -21.30 14.37
N LYS A 72 5.94 -22.46 13.70
CA LYS A 72 5.97 -23.79 14.34
C LYS A 72 7.36 -24.14 14.89
N SER A 73 8.44 -23.59 14.35
CA SER A 73 9.78 -23.77 14.93
C SER A 73 9.95 -23.07 16.28
N PHE A 74 9.10 -22.09 16.60
CA PHE A 74 9.08 -21.42 17.90
C PHE A 74 8.31 -22.23 18.95
N LYS A 75 8.97 -22.53 20.07
CA LYS A 75 8.36 -23.24 21.20
C LYS A 75 7.26 -22.40 21.86
N THR A 76 6.07 -22.98 22.02
CA THR A 76 4.93 -22.34 22.71
C THR A 76 5.27 -21.91 24.14
N ALA A 77 6.11 -22.68 24.86
CA ALA A 77 6.54 -22.34 26.21
C ALA A 77 7.37 -21.04 26.25
N THR A 78 8.25 -20.83 25.26
CA THR A 78 9.04 -19.60 25.12
C THR A 78 8.13 -18.39 24.88
N ASP A 79 7.19 -18.48 23.94
CA ASP A 79 6.23 -17.41 23.69
C ASP A 79 5.39 -17.08 24.93
N THR A 80 5.00 -18.10 25.69
CA THR A 80 4.23 -17.93 26.93
C THR A 80 5.05 -17.23 28.02
N ALA A 81 6.34 -17.53 28.13
CA ALA A 81 7.24 -16.86 29.06
C ALA A 81 7.44 -15.38 28.70
N ILE A 82 7.65 -15.06 27.42
CA ILE A 82 7.78 -13.68 26.92
C ILE A 82 6.53 -12.85 27.24
N LEU A 83 5.34 -13.45 27.11
CA LEU A 83 4.07 -12.77 27.35
C LEU A 83 3.66 -12.69 28.83
N LYS A 84 4.46 -13.27 29.74
CA LYS A 84 4.14 -13.30 31.18
C LYS A 84 4.24 -11.89 31.77
N GLY A 85 3.28 -11.54 32.62
CA GLY A 85 3.27 -10.26 33.33
C GLY A 85 2.72 -9.07 32.53
N ILE A 86 2.37 -9.24 31.25
CA ILE A 86 1.74 -8.17 30.47
C ILE A 86 0.30 -7.94 30.98
N LYS A 87 0.04 -6.73 31.47
CA LYS A 87 -1.31 -6.31 31.87
C LYS A 87 -2.22 -6.29 30.64
N LYS A 88 -3.28 -7.09 30.68
CA LYS A 88 -4.30 -7.08 29.63
C LYS A 88 -5.18 -5.84 29.79
N VAL A 89 -5.41 -5.17 28.69
CA VAL A 89 -6.36 -4.06 28.58
C VAL A 89 -7.45 -4.50 27.63
N LYS A 90 -8.72 -4.21 27.95
CA LYS A 90 -9.81 -4.46 27.03
C LYS A 90 -9.64 -3.52 25.83
N THR A 91 -9.47 -4.08 24.65
CA THR A 91 -9.33 -3.32 23.40
C THR A 91 -10.44 -3.71 22.44
N GLU A 92 -10.92 -2.73 21.69
CA GLU A 92 -11.81 -2.92 20.54
C GLU A 92 -11.04 -2.60 19.26
N THR A 93 -11.44 -3.19 18.14
CA THR A 93 -10.80 -2.98 16.84
C THR A 93 -11.87 -2.76 15.81
N THR A 94 -11.62 -1.80 14.93
CA THR A 94 -12.53 -1.43 13.84
C THR A 94 -11.72 -1.19 12.57
N TRP A 95 -12.39 -1.31 11.42
CA TRP A 95 -11.83 -0.94 10.13
C TRP A 95 -12.11 0.52 9.85
N ILE A 96 -11.06 1.27 9.56
CA ILE A 96 -11.17 2.65 9.09
C ILE A 96 -11.08 2.62 7.58
N PRO A 97 -12.06 3.16 6.83
CA PRO A 97 -11.90 3.36 5.39
C PRO A 97 -10.81 4.40 5.15
N TRP A 98 -9.84 4.06 4.30
CA TRP A 98 -8.78 4.98 3.91
C TRP A 98 -9.14 5.68 2.60
N THR A 99 -8.90 6.99 2.54
CA THR A 99 -8.81 7.73 1.28
C THR A 99 -7.43 7.50 0.67
N TYR A 100 -7.31 7.64 -0.64
CA TYR A 100 -6.01 7.61 -1.30
C TYR A 100 -5.06 8.69 -0.78
N GLU A 101 -5.56 9.89 -0.50
CA GLU A 101 -4.80 10.94 0.16
C GLU A 101 -4.18 10.46 1.48
N ARG A 102 -4.98 9.88 2.39
CA ARG A 102 -4.45 9.38 3.67
C ARG A 102 -3.48 8.23 3.48
N LEU A 103 -3.71 7.37 2.48
CA LEU A 103 -2.83 6.23 2.17
C LEU A 103 -1.51 6.70 1.55
N SER A 104 -1.48 7.90 0.99
CA SER A 104 -0.32 8.43 0.28
C SER A 104 0.84 8.70 1.23
N TYR A 105 2.07 8.49 0.74
CA TYR A 105 3.26 8.96 1.43
C TYR A 105 3.26 10.50 1.60
N SER A 106 2.68 11.24 0.64
CA SER A 106 2.62 12.70 0.67
C SER A 106 1.80 13.27 1.84
N SER A 107 0.94 12.48 2.48
CA SER A 107 0.19 12.92 3.67
C SER A 107 1.02 12.87 4.97
N GLY A 108 2.31 12.51 4.88
CA GLY A 108 3.18 12.28 6.03
C GLY A 108 3.03 10.88 6.66
N TYR A 109 2.28 9.97 6.03
CA TYR A 109 2.22 8.59 6.47
C TYR A 109 3.51 7.86 6.07
N GLY A 110 4.39 7.58 7.04
CA GLY A 110 5.72 7.01 6.77
C GLY A 110 5.74 5.61 6.13
N ALA A 111 4.61 4.89 6.15
CA ALA A 111 4.40 3.64 5.40
C ALA A 111 3.45 3.83 4.20
N GLY A 112 3.23 5.09 3.81
CA GLY A 112 2.34 5.49 2.74
C GLY A 112 2.84 5.08 1.37
N VAL A 113 1.90 4.97 0.46
CA VAL A 113 2.11 4.53 -0.91
C VAL A 113 2.37 5.75 -1.78
N LEU A 114 3.37 5.70 -2.67
CA LEU A 114 3.73 6.87 -3.49
C LEU A 114 2.59 7.29 -4.44
N SER A 115 1.91 6.30 -5.05
CA SER A 115 0.96 6.57 -6.13
C SER A 115 -0.27 5.63 -6.07
N PRO A 116 -1.15 5.82 -5.07
CA PRO A 116 -2.30 4.93 -4.84
C PRO A 116 -3.18 4.69 -6.07
N ALA A 117 -3.55 5.75 -6.79
CA ALA A 117 -4.42 5.65 -7.96
C ALA A 117 -3.73 4.94 -9.14
N TRP A 118 -2.45 5.23 -9.36
CA TRP A 118 -1.63 4.54 -10.36
C TRP A 118 -1.55 3.04 -10.06
N TYR A 119 -1.16 2.65 -8.84
CA TYR A 119 -1.01 1.23 -8.52
C TYR A 119 -2.33 0.47 -8.59
N LYS A 120 -3.46 1.09 -8.26
CA LYS A 120 -4.79 0.48 -8.48
C LYS A 120 -5.04 0.18 -9.95
N MET A 121 -4.68 1.12 -10.83
CA MET A 121 -4.86 0.96 -12.27
C MET A 121 -3.93 -0.11 -12.84
N LEU A 122 -2.67 -0.11 -12.40
CA LEU A 122 -1.68 -1.12 -12.75
C LEU A 122 -2.13 -2.52 -12.30
N PHE A 123 -2.63 -2.65 -11.08
CA PHE A 123 -3.18 -3.92 -10.57
C PHE A 123 -4.36 -4.41 -11.41
N SER A 124 -5.25 -3.50 -11.81
CA SER A 124 -6.50 -3.87 -12.52
C SER A 124 -6.31 -4.08 -14.02
N ASN A 125 -5.34 -3.41 -14.64
CA ASN A 125 -5.24 -3.29 -16.10
C ASN A 125 -3.79 -3.31 -16.62
N ARG A 126 -2.92 -4.13 -16.03
CA ARG A 126 -1.46 -4.17 -16.33
C ARG A 126 -1.10 -4.08 -17.81
N LYS A 127 -1.73 -4.91 -18.66
CA LYS A 127 -1.39 -5.03 -20.10
C LYS A 127 -1.50 -3.71 -20.87
N ASP A 128 -2.55 -2.92 -20.60
CA ASP A 128 -2.81 -1.68 -21.35
C ASP A 128 -2.65 -0.43 -20.45
N VAL A 129 -2.00 -0.57 -19.30
CA VAL A 129 -2.01 0.46 -18.24
C VAL A 129 -1.44 1.79 -18.74
N VAL A 130 -0.38 1.75 -19.54
CA VAL A 130 0.31 2.94 -20.08
C VAL A 130 -0.65 3.75 -20.94
N ILE A 131 -1.28 3.10 -21.93
CA ILE A 131 -2.26 3.73 -22.83
C ILE A 131 -3.47 4.25 -22.05
N ARG A 132 -3.99 3.46 -21.10
CA ARG A 132 -5.17 3.83 -20.30
C ARG A 132 -4.89 5.06 -19.43
N TRP A 133 -3.72 5.13 -18.82
CA TRP A 133 -3.34 6.25 -17.98
C TRP A 133 -3.09 7.50 -18.81
N MET A 134 -2.34 7.43 -19.92
CA MET A 134 -2.14 8.59 -20.82
C MET A 134 -3.46 9.10 -21.42
N THR A 135 -4.40 8.19 -21.73
CA THR A 135 -5.75 8.57 -22.16
C THR A 135 -6.51 9.30 -21.05
N LYS A 136 -6.34 8.89 -19.79
CA LYS A 136 -6.94 9.59 -18.65
C LYS A 136 -6.33 10.96 -18.42
N VAL A 137 -5.01 11.12 -18.59
CA VAL A 137 -4.33 12.43 -18.54
C VAL A 137 -4.93 13.35 -19.61
N ALA A 138 -4.98 12.91 -20.86
CA ALA A 138 -5.55 13.73 -21.94
C ALA A 138 -7.01 14.11 -21.68
N LYS A 139 -7.83 13.20 -21.14
CA LYS A 139 -9.21 13.50 -20.76
C LYS A 139 -9.30 14.51 -19.62
N LEU A 140 -8.45 14.39 -18.60
CA LEU A 140 -8.39 15.33 -17.50
C LEU A 140 -8.07 16.73 -17.99
N LEU A 141 -7.02 16.86 -18.80
CA LEU A 141 -6.60 18.16 -19.34
C LEU A 141 -7.66 18.80 -20.24
N ARG A 142 -8.30 18.02 -21.13
CA ARG A 142 -9.40 18.53 -21.96
C ARG A 142 -10.61 19.00 -21.14
N ASN A 143 -10.89 18.38 -20.00
CA ASN A 143 -11.96 18.82 -19.12
C ASN A 143 -11.64 20.15 -18.41
N GLU A 144 -10.36 20.52 -18.35
CA GLU A 144 -9.88 21.82 -17.88
C GLU A 144 -9.57 22.77 -19.05
N ASP A 145 -10.17 22.53 -20.22
CA ASP A 145 -10.00 23.32 -21.44
C ASP A 145 -8.55 23.42 -21.98
N LEU A 146 -7.69 22.45 -21.65
CA LEU A 146 -6.33 22.33 -22.18
C LEU A 146 -6.27 21.38 -23.39
N ASP A 147 -5.46 21.73 -24.40
CA ASP A 147 -5.28 20.87 -25.57
C ASP A 147 -4.47 19.62 -25.22
N ALA A 148 -5.03 18.46 -25.58
CA ALA A 148 -4.42 17.17 -25.38
C ALA A 148 -4.94 16.17 -26.41
N SER A 149 -4.71 16.43 -27.70
CA SER A 149 -5.09 15.56 -28.84
C SER A 149 -4.64 14.08 -28.73
N SER A 150 -5.15 13.22 -29.62
CA SER A 150 -4.69 11.82 -29.71
C SER A 150 -3.22 11.68 -30.10
N ALA A 151 -2.65 12.67 -30.81
CA ALA A 151 -1.23 12.69 -31.13
C ALA A 151 -0.39 12.79 -29.86
N HIS A 152 -0.78 13.65 -28.90
CA HIS A 152 -0.12 13.74 -27.59
C HIS A 152 -0.15 12.39 -26.85
N ILE A 153 -1.27 11.66 -26.88
CA ILE A 153 -1.37 10.35 -26.24
C ILE A 153 -0.36 9.37 -26.87
N ILE A 154 -0.29 9.31 -28.21
CA ILE A 154 0.61 8.40 -28.92
C ILE A 154 2.07 8.70 -28.57
N GLU A 155 2.46 9.98 -28.58
CA GLU A 155 3.84 10.39 -28.28
C GLU A 155 4.18 10.19 -26.80
N ALA A 156 3.25 10.46 -25.87
CA ALA A 156 3.46 10.21 -24.45
C ALA A 156 3.64 8.71 -24.14
N VAL A 157 2.86 7.84 -24.78
CA VAL A 157 3.02 6.38 -24.66
C VAL A 157 4.39 5.95 -25.18
N ARG A 158 4.76 6.39 -26.39
CA ARG A 158 6.07 6.07 -26.99
C ARG A 158 7.23 6.53 -26.10
N LEU A 159 7.14 7.73 -25.55
CA LEU A 159 8.16 8.27 -24.65
C LEU A 159 8.25 7.46 -23.35
N ALA A 160 7.13 7.16 -22.70
CA ALA A 160 7.11 6.37 -21.47
C ALA A 160 7.67 4.95 -21.67
N GLU A 161 7.34 4.30 -22.79
CA GLU A 161 7.86 2.97 -23.14
C GLU A 161 9.36 3.03 -23.45
N THR A 162 9.80 4.07 -24.18
CA THR A 162 11.23 4.28 -24.48
C THR A 162 12.04 4.49 -23.20
N LEU A 163 11.53 5.30 -22.26
CA LEU A 163 12.17 5.51 -20.96
C LEU A 163 12.26 4.20 -20.16
N ALA A 164 11.20 3.38 -20.17
CA ALA A 164 11.21 2.08 -19.52
C ALA A 164 12.28 1.15 -20.10
N VAL A 165 12.39 1.09 -21.43
CA VAL A 165 13.44 0.31 -22.12
C VAL A 165 14.83 0.80 -21.76
N LEU A 166 15.08 2.11 -21.81
CA LEU A 166 16.38 2.70 -21.45
C LEU A 166 16.76 2.41 -19.98
N ARG A 167 15.77 2.30 -19.09
CA ARG A 167 15.95 2.01 -17.66
C ARG A 167 15.94 0.51 -17.34
N GLY A 168 15.78 -0.35 -18.36
CA GLY A 168 15.71 -1.80 -18.17
C GLY A 168 14.51 -2.26 -17.35
N LEU A 169 13.40 -1.52 -17.42
CA LEU A 169 12.18 -1.81 -16.69
C LEU A 169 11.23 -2.70 -17.51
N PRO A 170 10.51 -3.65 -16.87
CA PRO A 170 9.57 -4.52 -17.58
C PRO A 170 8.31 -3.78 -18.03
N ILE A 171 7.98 -2.66 -17.37
CA ILE A 171 6.85 -1.81 -17.68
C ILE A 171 7.20 -0.36 -17.29
N SER A 172 6.62 0.62 -17.98
CA SER A 172 6.68 2.02 -17.57
C SER A 172 6.07 2.17 -16.19
N GLY A 173 6.90 2.47 -15.19
CA GLY A 173 6.48 2.80 -13.85
C GLY A 173 6.06 4.25 -13.74
N ILE A 174 5.64 4.68 -12.55
CA ILE A 174 5.08 6.02 -12.36
C ILE A 174 6.07 7.14 -12.70
N ALA A 175 7.38 6.91 -12.53
CA ALA A 175 8.40 7.88 -12.90
C ALA A 175 8.44 8.11 -14.42
N GLU A 176 8.40 7.04 -15.22
CA GLU A 176 8.36 7.15 -16.67
C GLU A 176 7.06 7.79 -17.16
N MET A 177 5.94 7.48 -16.50
CA MET A 177 4.63 8.06 -16.81
C MET A 177 4.58 9.56 -16.46
N ASP A 178 5.13 9.97 -15.30
CA ASP A 178 5.19 11.38 -14.85
C ASP A 178 6.06 12.20 -15.80
N GLU A 179 7.26 11.71 -16.12
CA GLU A 179 8.18 12.39 -17.05
C GLU A 179 7.57 12.53 -18.45
N ALA A 180 7.01 11.45 -19.01
CA ALA A 180 6.42 11.51 -20.34
C ALA A 180 5.19 12.44 -20.39
N ALA A 181 4.35 12.43 -19.36
CA ALA A 181 3.21 13.34 -19.28
C ALA A 181 3.65 14.79 -19.15
N LYS A 182 4.63 15.07 -18.29
CA LYS A 182 5.20 16.40 -18.12
C LYS A 182 5.78 16.93 -19.44
N THR A 183 6.54 16.11 -20.16
CA THR A 183 7.16 16.52 -21.43
C THR A 183 6.11 16.76 -22.53
N ILE A 184 5.16 15.85 -22.71
CA ILE A 184 4.27 15.87 -23.89
C ILE A 184 3.01 16.70 -23.65
N PHE A 185 2.38 16.57 -22.48
CA PHE A 185 1.13 17.29 -22.19
C PHE A 185 1.37 18.64 -21.51
N CYS A 186 2.36 18.72 -20.62
CA CYS A 186 2.60 19.93 -19.82
C CYS A 186 3.70 20.83 -20.42
N GLY A 187 4.26 20.49 -21.58
CA GLY A 187 5.33 21.27 -22.21
C GLY A 187 6.62 21.40 -21.36
N GLY A 188 6.82 20.49 -20.40
CA GLY A 188 7.95 20.52 -19.46
C GLY A 188 7.70 21.32 -18.17
N TYR A 189 6.52 21.94 -18.01
CA TYR A 189 6.17 22.73 -16.82
C TYR A 189 5.59 21.87 -15.70
N ASP A 190 5.87 22.22 -14.45
CA ASP A 190 5.39 21.48 -13.27
C ASP A 190 3.95 21.87 -12.90
N GLU A 191 3.55 23.12 -13.17
CA GLU A 191 2.26 23.65 -12.75
C GLU A 191 1.06 22.86 -13.31
N PRO A 192 1.01 22.49 -14.61
CA PRO A 192 -0.07 21.64 -15.12
C PRO A 192 0.05 20.18 -14.63
N MET A 193 1.26 19.76 -14.24
CA MET A 193 1.51 18.41 -13.75
C MET A 193 0.99 18.20 -12.32
N GLU A 194 0.89 19.25 -11.51
CA GLU A 194 0.32 19.16 -10.15
C GLU A 194 -1.13 18.68 -10.16
N LEU A 195 -1.94 19.14 -11.12
CA LEU A 195 -3.30 18.64 -11.30
C LEU A 195 -3.32 17.14 -11.62
N ILE A 196 -2.44 16.68 -12.50
CA ILE A 196 -2.32 15.27 -12.88
C ILE A 196 -1.88 14.44 -11.66
N ARG A 197 -0.91 14.94 -10.88
CA ARG A 197 -0.43 14.30 -9.65
C ARG A 197 -1.57 14.14 -8.64
N GLU A 198 -2.31 15.20 -8.37
CA GLU A 198 -3.43 15.19 -7.43
C GLU A 198 -4.52 14.20 -7.89
N LYS A 199 -4.98 14.30 -9.15
CA LYS A 199 -6.17 13.56 -9.61
C LYS A 199 -5.88 12.13 -10.06
N LEU A 200 -4.70 11.83 -10.62
CA LEU A 200 -4.42 10.56 -11.29
C LEU A 200 -3.27 9.76 -10.67
N ILE A 201 -2.35 10.39 -9.93
CA ILE A 201 -1.28 9.69 -9.22
C ILE A 201 -1.72 9.38 -7.79
N ILE A 202 -2.20 10.39 -7.07
CA ILE A 202 -2.80 10.22 -5.75
C ILE A 202 -4.24 9.74 -5.89
N GLY A 203 -5.10 10.55 -6.52
CA GLY A 203 -6.52 10.31 -6.67
C GLY A 203 -7.32 10.51 -5.39
N ASP A 204 -8.64 10.39 -5.51
CA ASP A 204 -9.63 10.79 -4.50
C ASP A 204 -10.49 9.63 -3.97
N ALA A 205 -10.16 8.39 -4.34
CA ALA A 205 -10.98 7.25 -3.97
C ALA A 205 -10.94 6.98 -2.46
N MET A 206 -12.10 6.61 -1.91
CA MET A 206 -12.25 6.17 -0.53
C MET A 206 -12.59 4.68 -0.47
N GLY A 207 -11.93 3.95 0.43
CA GLY A 207 -12.29 2.58 0.77
C GLY A 207 -13.70 2.49 1.35
N LYS A 208 -14.31 1.31 1.27
CA LYS A 208 -15.61 1.03 1.87
C LYS A 208 -15.46 -0.07 2.91
N VAL A 209 -16.13 0.09 4.04
CA VAL A 209 -16.24 -0.91 5.09
C VAL A 209 -17.71 -1.31 5.22
N SER A 210 -17.98 -2.52 5.71
CA SER A 210 -19.35 -2.96 5.95
C SER A 210 -19.96 -2.20 7.12
N ASP A 211 -21.26 -1.91 7.05
CA ASP A 211 -22.03 -1.30 8.14
C ASP A 211 -22.05 -2.16 9.44
N LYS A 212 -21.61 -3.43 9.34
CA LYS A 212 -21.46 -4.34 10.49
C LYS A 212 -20.19 -4.11 11.28
N VAL A 213 -19.24 -3.32 10.77
CA VAL A 213 -17.99 -3.04 11.47
C VAL A 213 -18.28 -2.09 12.64
N PRO A 214 -17.67 -2.31 13.82
CA PRO A 214 -17.85 -1.41 14.97
C PRO A 214 -17.53 0.04 14.61
N VAL A 215 -18.33 1.00 15.08
CA VAL A 215 -18.08 2.42 14.87
C VAL A 215 -16.80 2.85 15.59
N VAL A 216 -16.03 3.79 15.02
CA VAL A 216 -14.83 4.32 15.69
C VAL A 216 -15.21 4.99 17.01
N PRO A 217 -14.43 4.81 18.10
CA PRO A 217 -14.78 5.36 19.42
C PRO A 217 -15.09 6.85 19.40
N LEU A 218 -14.30 7.64 18.65
CA LEU A 218 -14.51 9.09 18.53
C LEU A 218 -15.85 9.45 17.88
N GLN A 219 -16.29 8.71 16.87
CA GLN A 219 -17.59 8.94 16.23
C GLN A 219 -18.71 8.59 17.20
N LYS A 220 -18.59 7.47 17.92
CA LYS A 220 -19.55 7.09 18.96
C LYS A 220 -19.65 8.16 20.05
N ASP A 221 -18.53 8.74 20.46
CA ASP A 221 -18.50 9.82 21.45
C ASP A 221 -19.16 11.10 20.90
N LEU A 222 -18.88 11.47 19.65
CA LEU A 222 -19.50 12.62 18.99
C LEU A 222 -21.03 12.44 18.82
N GLU A 223 -21.49 11.25 18.44
CA GLU A 223 -22.91 10.89 18.35
C GLU A 223 -23.61 10.94 19.71
N ASN A 224 -22.91 10.56 20.78
CA ASN A 224 -23.44 10.70 22.14
C ASN A 224 -23.52 12.17 22.58
N TRP A 225 -22.56 13.00 22.17
CA TRP A 225 -22.54 14.44 22.45
C TRP A 225 -23.59 15.22 21.65
N SER A 226 -23.90 14.80 20.42
CA SER A 226 -24.85 15.50 19.55
C SER A 226 -26.32 15.17 19.83
N LYS A 227 -26.61 14.22 20.71
CA LYS A 227 -27.97 13.97 21.17
C LYS A 227 -28.46 15.15 22.00
N PRO A 228 -29.56 15.84 21.61
CA PRO A 228 -30.13 16.87 22.44
C PRO A 228 -30.53 16.25 23.79
N LEU A 229 -30.13 16.93 24.88
CA LEU A 229 -30.72 16.70 26.19
C LEU A 229 -32.22 16.96 26.02
N GLY A 230 -33.02 15.90 26.14
CA GLY A 230 -34.46 15.92 25.89
C GLY A 230 -35.21 16.98 26.68
#